data_AF-A0AAW4W0C7-F1
#
_entry.id   AF-A0AAW4W0C7-F1
#
_cell.length_a   1.000
_cell.length_b   1.000
_cell.length_c   1.000
_cell.angle_alpha   90.00
_cell.angle_beta   90.00
_cell.angle_gamma   90.00
#
_symmetry.space_group_name_H-M   'P 1'
#
loop_
_entity.id
_entity.type
_entity.pdbx_description
1 polymer ?
#
loop_
_entity_poly.entity_id
_entity_poly.type
_entity_poly.pdbx_seq_one_letter_code
_entity_poly.pdbx_strand_id
1 'polypeptide(L)'
;MKSLEQKDVLFLYPQSSKRNTSMLVLKKPKTESSVRKVFIPATVAHQLESWKREQERTKEALGGEYTDYNLVLANGLGHPMERTRIAALLNAWKSP
;
A
#
# COMPACT_ATOMS: atom_id res chain seq x y z
N MET A 1 10.80 -8.44 17.62
CA MET A 1 9.39 -8.84 17.45
C MET A 1 8.61 -9.00 18.76
N LYS A 2 9.27 -9.13 19.92
CA LYS A 2 8.65 -9.32 21.25
C LYS A 2 7.89 -8.10 21.86
N SER A 3 7.82 -6.93 21.21
CA SER A 3 7.22 -5.71 21.81
C SER A 3 5.88 -5.28 21.20
N LEU A 4 5.47 -5.90 20.10
CA LEU A 4 4.10 -5.82 19.63
C LEU A 4 3.46 -7.11 20.11
N GLU A 5 2.53 -7.04 21.05
CA GLU A 5 1.68 -8.16 21.51
C GLU A 5 0.80 -8.75 20.38
N GLN A 6 1.17 -8.54 19.11
CA GLN A 6 0.46 -8.82 17.85
C GLN A 6 -0.98 -8.30 17.80
N LYS A 7 -1.38 -7.51 18.79
CA LYS A 7 -2.70 -6.91 18.89
C LYS A 7 -2.98 -6.05 17.66
N ASP A 8 -4.09 -6.36 17.01
CA ASP A 8 -4.63 -5.64 15.86
C ASP A 8 -3.74 -5.64 14.61
N VAL A 9 -2.74 -6.52 14.53
CA VAL A 9 -1.93 -6.71 13.32
C VAL A 9 -2.74 -7.52 12.30
N LEU A 10 -3.01 -6.92 11.14
CA LEU A 10 -3.67 -7.57 10.02
C LEU A 10 -2.66 -8.27 9.11
N PHE A 11 -1.51 -7.64 8.88
CA PHE A 11 -0.48 -8.19 8.01
C PHE A 11 0.91 -7.66 8.41
N LEU A 12 1.92 -8.52 8.28
CA LEU A 12 3.31 -8.18 8.48
C LEU A 12 4.04 -8.34 7.15
N TYR A 13 4.60 -7.26 6.63
CA TYR A 13 5.33 -7.32 5.37
C TYR A 13 6.74 -7.89 5.59
N PRO A 14 7.28 -8.64 4.61
CA PRO A 14 8.67 -9.07 4.62
C PRO A 14 9.61 -7.87 4.77
N GLN A 15 10.75 -8.08 5.43
CA GLN A 15 11.77 -7.05 5.51
C GLN A 15 12.40 -6.85 4.13
N SER A 16 12.45 -5.61 3.67
CA SER A 16 13.14 -5.27 2.42
C SER A 16 14.65 -5.45 2.49
N SER A 17 15.24 -5.45 3.69
CA SER A 17 16.66 -5.68 3.91
C SER A 17 16.93 -6.29 5.28
N LYS A 18 17.93 -7.17 5.34
CA LYS A 18 18.45 -7.75 6.60
C LYS A 18 19.04 -6.72 7.55
N ARG A 19 19.38 -5.51 7.05
CA ARG A 19 19.88 -4.39 7.87
C ARG A 19 18.77 -3.58 8.54
N ASN A 20 17.50 -3.78 8.15
CA ASN A 20 16.40 -3.02 8.73
C ASN A 20 16.12 -3.51 10.14
N THR A 21 16.09 -2.58 11.09
CA THR A 21 15.71 -2.85 12.49
C THR A 21 14.20 -2.70 12.70
N SER A 22 13.49 -2.08 11.76
CA SER A 22 12.03 -1.93 11.75
C SER A 22 11.36 -2.92 10.78
N MET A 23 10.06 -3.15 11.00
CA MET A 23 9.20 -3.92 10.10
C MET A 23 7.98 -3.08 9.74
N LEU A 24 7.50 -3.22 8.51
CA LEU A 24 6.25 -2.61 8.08
C LEU A 24 5.08 -3.52 8.45
N VAL A 25 4.04 -2.92 9.04
CA VAL A 25 2.88 -3.64 9.58
C VAL A 25 1.60 -2.95 9.14
N LEU A 26 0.64 -3.72 8.62
CA LEU A 26 -0.74 -3.27 8.46
C LEU A 26 -1.51 -3.59 9.75
N LYS A 27 -2.12 -2.57 10.35
CA LYS A 27 -2.92 -2.72 11.57
C LYS A 27 -4.35 -2.26 11.37
N LYS A 28 -5.25 -2.80 12.19
CA LYS A 28 -6.59 -2.20 12.33
C LYS A 28 -6.45 -0.77 12.86
N PRO A 29 -7.36 0.13 12.46
CA PRO A 29 -7.43 1.46 13.06
C PRO A 29 -7.58 1.39 14.58
N LYS A 30 -7.04 2.38 15.30
CA LYS A 30 -6.99 2.38 16.77
C LYS A 30 -8.37 2.44 17.41
N THR A 31 -9.33 3.08 16.77
CA THR A 31 -10.69 3.30 17.25
C THR A 31 -11.71 2.83 16.22
N GLU A 32 -12.88 2.37 16.68
CA GLU A 32 -13.99 2.01 15.77
C GLU A 32 -14.46 3.21 14.95
N SER A 33 -14.43 4.42 15.52
CA SER A 33 -14.74 5.67 14.81
C SER A 33 -13.82 5.95 13.61
N SER A 34 -12.63 5.34 13.57
CA SER A 34 -11.72 5.46 12.43
C SER A 34 -12.13 4.56 11.25
N VAL A 35 -12.96 3.54 11.49
CA VAL A 35 -13.58 2.70 10.45
C VAL A 35 -14.81 3.42 9.94
N ARG A 36 -14.77 3.88 8.69
CA ARG A 36 -15.84 4.69 8.11
C ARG A 36 -16.00 4.42 6.62
N LYS A 37 -17.23 4.56 6.14
CA LYS A 37 -17.53 4.63 4.71
C LYS A 37 -17.39 6.09 4.28
N VAL A 38 -16.70 6.32 3.16
CA VAL A 38 -16.54 7.65 2.56
C VAL A 38 -17.14 7.64 1.16
N PHE A 39 -17.75 8.75 0.77
CA PHE A 39 -18.19 8.93 -0.61
C PHE A 39 -16.96 9.10 -1.52
N ILE A 40 -16.98 8.41 -2.67
CA ILE A 40 -16.01 8.59 -3.73
C ILE A 40 -16.73 9.14 -4.97
N PRO A 41 -16.27 10.26 -5.56
CA PRO A 41 -16.82 10.75 -6.81
C PRO A 41 -16.65 9.73 -7.94
N ALA A 42 -17.58 9.70 -8.90
CA ALA A 42 -17.53 8.77 -10.04
C ALA A 42 -16.19 8.84 -10.80
N THR A 43 -15.64 10.04 -11.01
CA THR A 43 -14.33 10.23 -11.65
C THR A 43 -13.21 9.49 -10.92
N VAL A 44 -13.22 9.51 -9.58
CA VAL A 44 -12.22 8.81 -8.76
C VAL A 44 -12.40 7.29 -8.89
N ALA A 45 -13.66 6.81 -8.88
CA ALA A 45 -13.94 5.38 -9.06
C ALA A 45 -13.43 4.86 -10.42
N HIS A 46 -13.72 5.57 -11.51
CA HIS A 46 -13.22 5.20 -12.85
C HIS A 46 -11.69 5.20 -12.91
N GLN A 47 -11.03 6.16 -12.26
CA GLN A 47 -9.57 6.22 -12.22
C GLN A 47 -8.98 5.02 -11.45
N LEU A 48 -9.60 4.62 -10.34
CA LEU A 48 -9.20 3.45 -9.56
C LEU A 48 -9.40 2.14 -10.35
N GLU A 49 -10.47 2.02 -11.11
CA GLU A 49 -10.69 0.86 -12.00
C GLU A 49 -9.63 0.78 -13.11
N SER A 50 -9.33 1.93 -13.75
CA SER A 50 -8.27 1.99 -14.76
C SER A 50 -6.92 1.64 -14.18
N TRP A 51 -6.61 2.16 -12.99
CA TRP A 51 -5.39 1.83 -12.26
C TRP A 51 -5.31 0.33 -11.95
N LYS A 52 -6.40 -0.28 -11.47
CA LYS A 52 -6.46 -1.72 -11.21
C LYS A 52 -6.19 -2.52 -12.49
N ARG A 53 -6.78 -2.16 -13.63
CA ARG A 53 -6.51 -2.86 -14.91
C ARG A 53 -5.03 -2.80 -15.29
N GLU A 54 -4.39 -1.66 -15.10
CA GLU A 54 -2.95 -1.52 -15.39
C GLU A 54 -2.08 -2.31 -14.40
N GLN A 55 -2.50 -2.35 -13.14
CA GLN A 55 -1.86 -3.19 -12.12
C GLN A 55 -1.95 -4.67 -12.49
N GLU A 56 -3.11 -5.18 -12.95
CA GLU A 56 -3.25 -6.56 -13.40
C GLU A 56 -2.34 -6.89 -14.59
N ARG A 57 -2.23 -5.98 -15.58
CA ARG A 57 -1.26 -6.15 -16.68
C ARG A 57 0.17 -6.20 -16.17
N THR A 58 0.52 -5.36 -15.19
CA THR A 58 1.86 -5.37 -14.58
C THR A 58 2.12 -6.67 -13.84
N LYS A 59 1.13 -7.20 -13.11
CA LYS A 59 1.19 -8.51 -12.46
C LYS A 59 1.43 -9.63 -13.46
N GLU A 60 0.67 -9.65 -14.56
CA GLU A 60 0.82 -10.65 -15.63
C GLU A 60 2.20 -10.57 -16.28
N ALA A 61 2.70 -9.36 -16.55
CA ALA A 61 3.99 -9.15 -17.19
C ALA A 61 5.19 -9.55 -16.31
N LEU A 62 5.12 -9.28 -15.00
CA LEU A 62 6.19 -9.57 -14.05
C LEU A 62 6.09 -10.97 -13.42
N GLY A 63 4.91 -11.59 -13.47
CA GLY A 63 4.66 -12.92 -12.92
C GLY A 63 5.12 -13.03 -11.47
N GLY A 64 6.04 -13.95 -11.21
CA GLY A 64 6.56 -14.22 -9.85
C GLY A 64 7.39 -13.09 -9.23
N GLU A 65 7.82 -12.09 -10.01
CA GLU A 65 8.53 -10.92 -9.47
C GLU A 65 7.57 -9.91 -8.82
N TYR A 66 6.29 -9.95 -9.18
CA TYR A 66 5.28 -9.13 -8.55
C TYR A 66 4.72 -9.81 -7.30
N THR A 67 4.81 -9.14 -6.15
CA THR A 67 4.21 -9.66 -4.91
C THR A 67 2.84 -9.03 -4.68
N ASP A 68 1.77 -9.79 -4.95
CA ASP A 68 0.41 -9.29 -4.78
C ASP A 68 -0.09 -9.37 -3.33
N TYR A 69 -0.09 -8.22 -2.65
CA TYR A 69 -0.68 -8.05 -1.32
C TYR A 69 -2.14 -7.54 -1.38
N ASN A 70 -2.79 -7.58 -2.55
CA ASN A 70 -4.13 -7.04 -2.78
C ASN A 70 -4.26 -5.55 -2.37
N LEU A 71 -3.22 -4.77 -2.68
CA LEU A 71 -3.15 -3.34 -2.38
C LEU A 71 -3.48 -2.52 -3.62
N VAL A 72 -4.27 -1.46 -3.43
CA VAL A 72 -4.55 -0.46 -4.49
C VAL A 72 -3.32 0.40 -4.76
N LEU A 73 -2.65 0.87 -3.69
CA LEU A 73 -1.44 1.68 -3.77
C LEU A 73 -0.20 0.81 -3.51
N ALA A 74 0.26 0.16 -4.57
CA ALA A 74 1.48 -0.63 -4.60
C ALA A 74 2.50 0.00 -5.56
N ASN A 75 3.79 -0.27 -5.33
CA ASN A 75 4.84 0.05 -6.30
C ASN A 75 4.83 -0.97 -7.46
N GLY A 76 5.72 -0.80 -8.44
CA GLY A 76 5.80 -1.66 -9.62
C GLY A 76 6.06 -3.14 -9.33
N LEU A 77 6.56 -3.49 -8.14
CA LEU A 77 6.81 -4.88 -7.70
C LEU A 77 5.76 -5.38 -6.70
N GLY A 78 4.68 -4.63 -6.49
CA GLY A 78 3.57 -5.00 -5.60
C GLY A 78 3.75 -4.62 -4.13
N HIS A 79 4.90 -4.04 -3.75
CA HIS A 79 5.14 -3.64 -2.35
C HIS A 79 4.32 -2.39 -1.96
N PRO A 80 3.90 -2.27 -0.70
CA PRO A 80 3.14 -1.12 -0.20
C PRO A 80 3.90 0.20 -0.36
N MET A 81 3.15 1.26 -0.72
CA MET A 81 3.68 2.62 -0.80
C MET A 81 3.63 3.32 0.56
N GLU A 82 4.79 3.67 1.11
CA GLU A 82 4.88 4.37 2.40
C GLU A 82 4.55 5.87 2.29
N ARG A 83 4.09 6.46 3.40
CA ARG A 83 3.72 7.90 3.48
C ARG A 83 4.80 8.82 2.93
N THR A 84 6.06 8.58 3.31
CA THR A 84 7.21 9.40 2.88
C THR A 84 7.39 9.36 1.36
N ARG A 85 7.22 8.18 0.76
CA ARG A 85 7.29 8.01 -0.70
C ARG A 85 6.13 8.70 -1.41
N ILE A 86 4.91 8.54 -0.91
CA ILE A 86 3.71 9.22 -1.46
C ILE A 86 3.90 10.74 -1.39
N ALA A 87 4.34 11.27 -0.25
CA ALA A 87 4.58 12.69 -0.08
C ALA A 87 5.66 13.22 -1.03
N ALA A 88 6.76 12.49 -1.20
CA ALA A 88 7.82 12.86 -2.13
C ALA A 88 7.33 12.92 -3.58
N LEU A 89 6.54 11.93 -4.03
CA LEU A 89 5.97 11.92 -5.38
C LEU A 89 4.98 13.07 -5.59
N LEU A 90 4.13 13.35 -4.60
CA LEU A 90 3.20 14.48 -4.67
C LEU A 90 3.92 15.82 -4.70
N ASN A 91 5.04 15.96 -3.98
CA ASN A 91 5.84 17.18 -4.00
C ASN A 91 6.56 17.36 -5.33
N ALA A 92 7.17 16.29 -5.87
CA ALA A 92 7.80 16.32 -7.19
C ALA A 92 6.80 16.70 -8.30
N TRP A 93 5.57 16.18 -8.21
CA TRP A 93 4.50 16.53 -9.16
C TRP A 93 4.07 18.01 -9.08
N LYS A 94 4.19 18.64 -7.91
CA LYS A 94 3.85 20.06 -7.71
C LYS A 94 4.95 21.03 -8.15
N SER A 95 6.16 20.55 -8.36
CA SER A 95 7.31 21.37 -8.76
C SER A 95 7.53 21.22 -10.27
N PRO A 96 7.11 22.18 -11.10
CA PRO A 96 7.32 22.16 -12.55
C PRO A 96 8.79 22.22 -12.94
#